data_AF-A0A6N9JJI5-F1
#
_entry.id   AF-A0A6N9JJI5-F1
#
_cell.length_a   1.000
_cell.length_b   1.000
_cell.length_c   1.000
_cell.angle_alpha   90.00
_cell.angle_beta   90.00
_cell.angle_gamma   90.00
#
_symmetry.space_group_name_H-M   'P 1'
#
loop_
_entity.id
_entity.type
_entity.pdbx_description
1 polymer ?
#
loop_
_entity_poly.entity_id
_entity_poly.type
_entity_poly.pdbx_seq_one_letter_code
_entity_poly.pdbx_strand_id
1 'polypeptide(L)'
;MDCDGYPCVPMPLMCTAFVPGQIDAAVAGISDPDSRAIATAEALYFRGQATLAAETARPYLDATDSALRYSTCFICGYASLSLNRIPDARRCLAGILDTPTDEESPAVHATHILFASAASVLLHLPSPYSAEEFYPLAAHLPEGLRLFASYVMAHALYLHGEYGRSLGMAEMP
;
A
#
# COMPACT_ATOMS: atom_id res chain seq x y z
N MET A 1 -0.92 -28.19 -14.41
CA MET A 1 0.40 -27.55 -14.21
C MET A 1 0.15 -26.58 -13.10
N ASP A 2 0.38 -27.07 -11.89
CA ASP A 2 -0.01 -26.43 -10.66
C ASP A 2 0.94 -25.27 -10.43
N CYS A 3 0.50 -24.08 -10.82
CA CYS A 3 1.06 -22.85 -10.31
C CYS A 3 0.65 -22.82 -8.84
N ASP A 4 1.47 -23.39 -7.97
CA ASP A 4 1.42 -23.09 -6.54
C ASP A 4 1.69 -21.58 -6.42
N GLY A 5 0.59 -20.83 -6.48
CA GLY A 5 0.56 -19.39 -6.46
C GLY A 5 1.07 -18.94 -5.10
N TYR A 6 2.34 -18.52 -5.06
CA TYR A 6 2.77 -17.69 -3.96
C TYR A 6 1.81 -16.51 -3.89
N PRO A 7 1.21 -16.22 -2.73
CA PRO A 7 0.27 -15.13 -2.60
C PRO A 7 0.94 -13.84 -3.08
N CYS A 8 0.23 -13.07 -3.91
CA CYS A 8 0.76 -11.81 -4.39
C CYS A 8 1.10 -10.93 -3.19
N VAL A 9 2.26 -10.28 -3.23
CA VAL A 9 2.63 -9.29 -2.22
C VAL A 9 2.09 -7.93 -2.67
N PRO A 10 1.35 -7.20 -1.81
CA PRO A 10 0.84 -5.89 -2.20
C PRO A 10 1.98 -4.89 -2.31
N MET A 11 1.85 -3.95 -3.26
CA MET A 11 2.89 -2.98 -3.60
C MET A 11 4.26 -3.65 -3.85
N PRO A 12 4.33 -4.59 -4.82
CA PRO A 12 5.52 -5.41 -5.07
C PRO A 12 6.78 -4.59 -5.35
N LEU A 13 6.68 -3.44 -6.03
CA LEU A 13 7.86 -2.61 -6.28
C LEU A 13 8.36 -1.93 -5.00
N MET A 14 7.45 -1.41 -4.18
CA MET A 14 7.79 -0.87 -2.84
C MET A 14 8.42 -1.93 -1.94
N CYS A 15 8.07 -3.21 -2.15
CA CYS A 15 8.64 -4.35 -1.42
C CYS A 15 9.94 -4.91 -2.03
N THR A 16 10.43 -4.34 -3.14
CA THR A 16 11.63 -4.82 -3.83
C THR A 16 12.76 -3.83 -3.68
N ALA A 17 13.88 -4.24 -3.09
CA ALA A 17 15.09 -3.43 -3.05
C ALA A 17 15.76 -3.40 -4.44
N PHE A 18 16.12 -2.22 -4.93
CA PHE A 18 16.86 -2.05 -6.18
C PHE A 18 17.80 -0.85 -6.14
N VAL A 19 18.81 -0.87 -7.02
CA VAL A 19 19.80 0.21 -7.13
C VAL A 19 19.13 1.47 -7.73
N PRO A 20 19.42 2.69 -7.22
CA PRO A 20 18.92 3.92 -7.83
C PRO A 20 19.17 3.98 -9.34
N GLY A 21 18.13 4.32 -10.10
CA GLY A 21 18.16 4.34 -11.57
C GLY A 21 17.85 2.99 -12.25
N GLN A 22 17.63 1.91 -11.49
CA GLN A 22 17.30 0.57 -12.04
C GLN A 22 15.85 0.14 -11.85
N ILE A 23 14.93 1.10 -11.68
CA ILE A 23 13.50 0.79 -11.43
C ILE A 23 12.88 -0.08 -12.55
N ASP A 24 13.26 0.13 -13.82
CA ASP A 24 12.73 -0.66 -14.94
C ASP A 24 13.24 -2.12 -14.90
N ALA A 25 14.49 -2.33 -14.49
CA ALA A 25 15.04 -3.66 -14.30
C ALA A 25 14.40 -4.38 -13.10
N ALA A 26 14.09 -3.64 -12.03
CA ALA A 26 13.38 -4.18 -10.87
C ALA A 26 11.97 -4.65 -11.24
N VAL A 27 11.21 -3.83 -11.99
CA VAL A 27 9.89 -4.21 -12.50
C VAL A 27 9.98 -5.42 -13.44
N ALA A 28 10.93 -5.43 -14.37
CA ALA A 28 11.12 -6.54 -15.31
C ALA A 28 11.51 -7.86 -14.61
N GLY A 29 12.15 -7.79 -13.44
CA GLY A 29 12.54 -8.95 -12.63
C GLY A 29 11.37 -9.62 -11.90
N ILE A 30 10.19 -9.01 -11.85
CA ILE A 30 9.00 -9.60 -11.23
C ILE A 30 8.41 -10.65 -12.17
N SER A 31 8.42 -11.91 -11.72
CA SER A 31 8.00 -13.07 -12.52
C SER A 31 6.50 -13.07 -12.83
N ASP A 32 5.69 -12.90 -11.78
CA ASP A 32 4.22 -12.94 -11.87
C ASP A 32 3.70 -11.75 -12.71
N PRO A 33 2.92 -11.99 -13.78
CA PRO A 33 2.48 -10.93 -14.68
C PRO A 33 1.59 -9.88 -14.01
N ASP A 34 0.74 -10.29 -13.07
CA ASP A 34 -0.19 -9.37 -12.41
C ASP A 34 0.54 -8.49 -11.39
N SER A 35 1.43 -9.08 -10.59
CA SER A 35 2.35 -8.35 -9.72
C SER A 35 3.26 -7.41 -10.52
N ARG A 36 3.72 -7.82 -11.71
CA ARG A 36 4.52 -6.96 -12.58
C ARG A 36 3.71 -5.78 -13.14
N ALA A 37 2.42 -5.98 -13.44
CA ALA A 37 1.53 -4.90 -13.86
C ALA A 37 1.32 -3.87 -12.72
N ILE A 38 1.08 -4.34 -11.49
CA ILE A 38 1.02 -3.46 -10.31
C ILE A 38 2.35 -2.73 -10.09
N ALA A 39 3.48 -3.43 -10.15
CA ALA A 39 4.81 -2.81 -10.02
C ALA A 39 5.06 -1.75 -11.10
N THR A 40 4.56 -1.97 -12.32
CA THR A 40 4.61 -0.98 -13.39
C THR A 40 3.79 0.26 -13.03
N ALA A 41 2.59 0.08 -12.46
CA ALA A 41 1.77 1.18 -11.99
C ALA A 41 2.43 1.96 -10.82
N GLU A 42 3.08 1.26 -9.89
CA GLU A 42 3.90 1.88 -8.84
C GLU A 42 5.03 2.72 -9.43
N ALA A 43 5.80 2.17 -10.37
CA ALA A 43 6.89 2.89 -11.03
C ALA A 43 6.40 4.15 -11.75
N LEU A 44 5.26 4.07 -12.44
CA LEU A 44 4.62 5.22 -13.08
C LEU A 44 4.23 6.28 -12.05
N TYR A 45 3.66 5.87 -10.91
CA TYR A 45 3.31 6.78 -9.83
C TYR A 45 4.55 7.48 -9.25
N PHE A 46 5.61 6.72 -8.94
CA PHE A 46 6.87 7.28 -8.42
C PHE A 46 7.57 8.22 -9.41
N ARG A 47 7.36 8.04 -10.72
CA ARG A 47 7.83 8.96 -11.78
C ARG A 47 6.92 10.18 -11.98
N GLY A 48 5.87 10.36 -11.17
CA GLY A 48 4.92 11.47 -11.26
C GLY A 48 3.88 11.33 -12.38
N GLN A 49 3.74 10.16 -12.99
CA GLN A 49 2.80 9.89 -14.08
C GLN A 49 1.46 9.37 -13.54
N ALA A 50 0.82 10.15 -12.68
CA ALA A 50 -0.37 9.74 -11.93
C ALA A 50 -1.51 9.19 -12.82
N THR A 51 -1.78 9.82 -13.97
CA THR A 51 -2.82 9.34 -14.91
C THR A 51 -2.51 7.92 -15.41
N LEU A 52 -1.28 7.69 -15.88
CA LEU A 52 -0.86 6.39 -16.41
C LEU A 52 -0.78 5.32 -15.32
N ALA A 53 -0.36 5.70 -14.12
CA ALA A 53 -0.37 4.81 -12.95
C ALA A 53 -1.79 4.31 -12.65
N ALA A 54 -2.77 5.23 -12.59
CA ALA A 54 -4.16 4.87 -12.35
C ALA A 54 -4.73 4.01 -13.49
N GLU A 55 -4.44 4.34 -14.75
CA GLU A 55 -4.90 3.57 -15.91
C GLU A 55 -4.33 2.14 -15.93
N THR A 56 -3.06 2.00 -15.54
CA THR A 56 -2.36 0.70 -15.50
C THR A 56 -2.86 -0.18 -14.35
N ALA A 57 -3.17 0.40 -13.19
CA ALA A 57 -3.67 -0.36 -12.03
C ALA A 57 -5.17 -0.69 -12.14
N ARG A 58 -5.98 0.17 -12.77
CA ARG A 58 -7.45 0.08 -12.77
C ARG A 58 -8.06 -1.28 -13.13
N PRO A 59 -7.50 -2.12 -14.03
CA PRO A 59 -8.03 -3.46 -14.31
C PRO A 59 -8.14 -4.38 -13.08
N TYR A 60 -7.38 -4.10 -12.02
CA TYR A 60 -7.28 -4.93 -10.82
C TYR A 60 -8.18 -4.47 -9.65
N LEU A 61 -9.09 -3.50 -9.86
CA LEU A 61 -10.00 -3.01 -8.82
C LEU A 61 -10.93 -4.10 -8.28
N ASP A 62 -11.35 -5.03 -9.14
CA ASP A 62 -12.24 -6.14 -8.82
C ASP A 62 -11.49 -7.49 -8.85
N ALA A 63 -10.16 -7.49 -8.70
CA ALA A 63 -9.37 -8.72 -8.71
C ALA A 63 -9.75 -9.64 -7.53
N THR A 64 -9.74 -10.96 -7.73
CA THR A 64 -10.03 -11.90 -6.65
C THR A 64 -8.95 -11.85 -5.56
N ASP A 65 -7.69 -11.62 -5.95
CA ASP A 65 -6.55 -11.50 -5.05
C ASP A 65 -6.60 -10.16 -4.28
N SER A 66 -6.55 -10.26 -2.95
CA SER A 66 -6.67 -9.11 -2.05
C SER A 66 -5.46 -8.18 -2.15
N ALA A 67 -4.25 -8.69 -2.40
CA ALA A 67 -3.05 -7.87 -2.53
C ALA A 67 -3.09 -7.01 -3.80
N LEU A 68 -3.58 -7.57 -4.92
CA LEU A 68 -3.79 -6.81 -6.15
C LEU A 68 -4.86 -5.71 -5.95
N ARG A 69 -5.95 -6.03 -5.26
CA ARG A 69 -6.99 -5.05 -4.89
C ARG A 69 -6.48 -3.93 -4.01
N TYR A 70 -5.78 -4.25 -2.91
CA TYR A 70 -5.20 -3.24 -2.02
C TYR A 70 -4.26 -2.32 -2.78
N SER A 71 -3.34 -2.89 -3.55
CA SER A 71 -2.37 -2.11 -4.34
C SER A 71 -3.09 -1.18 -5.32
N THR A 72 -4.12 -1.67 -6.00
CA THR A 72 -4.86 -0.89 -7.00
C THR A 72 -5.66 0.23 -6.39
N CYS A 73 -6.42 -0.04 -5.32
CA CYS A 73 -7.15 0.99 -4.58
C CYS A 73 -6.21 2.07 -4.06
N PHE A 74 -5.03 1.67 -3.57
CA PHE A 74 -4.03 2.59 -3.06
C PHE A 74 -3.43 3.47 -4.17
N ILE A 75 -2.93 2.87 -5.25
CA ILE A 75 -2.36 3.58 -6.40
C ILE A 75 -3.40 4.53 -7.02
N CYS A 76 -4.63 4.05 -7.25
CA CYS A 76 -5.70 4.88 -7.80
C CYS A 76 -6.10 6.02 -6.85
N GLY A 77 -6.10 5.76 -5.54
CA GLY A 77 -6.35 6.77 -4.51
C GLY A 77 -5.31 7.90 -4.56
N TYR A 78 -4.03 7.56 -4.47
CA TYR A 78 -2.92 8.53 -4.52
C TYR A 78 -2.82 9.26 -5.86
N ALA A 79 -2.99 8.55 -6.97
CA ALA A 79 -3.03 9.16 -8.28
C ALA A 79 -4.17 10.18 -8.39
N SER A 80 -5.35 9.84 -7.88
CA SER A 80 -6.50 10.75 -7.87
C SER A 80 -6.27 11.97 -7.00
N LEU A 81 -5.63 11.83 -5.82
CA LEU A 81 -5.21 12.97 -4.99
C LEU A 81 -4.24 13.88 -5.75
N SER A 82 -3.24 13.29 -6.42
CA SER A 82 -2.24 14.01 -7.21
C SER A 82 -2.85 14.78 -8.39
N LEU A 83 -3.98 14.29 -8.91
CA LEU A 83 -4.76 14.89 -10.00
C LEU A 83 -5.89 15.81 -9.50
N ASN A 84 -5.97 16.08 -8.18
CA ASN A 84 -7.05 16.85 -7.54
C ASN A 84 -8.46 16.29 -7.79
N ARG A 85 -8.58 14.98 -7.98
CA ARG A 85 -9.85 14.24 -8.16
C ARG A 85 -10.31 13.65 -6.82
N ILE A 86 -10.66 14.54 -5.89
CA ILE A 86 -11.00 14.17 -4.51
C ILE A 86 -12.12 13.10 -4.42
N PRO A 87 -13.23 13.16 -5.19
CA PRO A 87 -14.26 12.12 -5.12
C PRO A 87 -13.76 10.74 -5.52
N ASP A 88 -12.90 10.66 -6.56
CA ASP A 88 -12.31 9.40 -7.00
C ASP A 88 -11.34 8.84 -5.95
N ALA A 89 -10.51 9.72 -5.37
CA ALA A 89 -9.61 9.33 -4.29
C ALA A 89 -10.36 8.73 -3.10
N ARG A 90 -11.44 9.39 -2.66
CA ARG A 90 -12.28 8.90 -1.56
C ARG A 90 -12.91 7.55 -1.90
N ARG A 91 -13.42 7.37 -3.11
CA ARG A 91 -14.03 6.11 -3.56
C ARG A 91 -13.00 4.96 -3.57
N CYS A 92 -11.81 5.19 -4.10
CA CYS A 92 -10.76 4.16 -4.14
C CYS A 92 -10.28 3.78 -2.73
N LEU A 93 -10.04 4.76 -1.86
CA LEU A 93 -9.58 4.51 -0.50
C LEU A 93 -10.68 3.90 0.40
N ALA A 94 -11.95 4.24 0.19
CA ALA A 94 -13.07 3.60 0.88
C ALA A 94 -13.16 2.09 0.57
N GLY A 95 -12.84 1.68 -0.67
CA GLY A 95 -12.80 0.26 -1.04
C GLY A 95 -11.81 -0.57 -0.21
N ILE A 96 -10.77 0.05 0.37
CA ILE A 96 -9.86 -0.61 1.30
C ILE A 96 -10.56 -0.86 2.65
N LEU A 97 -11.27 0.13 3.16
CA LEU A 97 -11.99 0.07 4.44
C LEU A 97 -13.16 -0.93 4.40
N ASP A 98 -13.81 -1.06 3.25
CA ASP A 98 -14.95 -1.97 3.06
C ASP A 98 -14.52 -3.42 2.72
N THR A 99 -13.22 -3.68 2.64
CA THR A 99 -12.72 -5.03 2.31
C THR A 99 -12.93 -5.97 3.50
N PRO A 100 -13.64 -7.10 3.34
CA PRO A 100 -13.90 -8.03 4.42
C PRO A 100 -12.60 -8.60 5.00
N THR A 101 -12.52 -8.61 6.32
CA THR A 101 -11.45 -9.24 7.09
C THR A 101 -11.74 -10.73 7.27
N ASP A 102 -11.72 -11.51 6.18
CA ASP A 102 -11.55 -12.95 6.37
C ASP A 102 -10.08 -13.17 6.76
N GLU A 103 -9.84 -13.30 8.07
CA GLU A 103 -8.51 -13.47 8.65
C GLU A 103 -7.96 -14.86 8.36
N GLU A 104 -7.59 -15.10 7.09
CA GLU A 104 -7.04 -16.38 6.64
C GLU A 104 -5.57 -16.56 7.08
N SER A 105 -4.81 -15.47 7.29
CA SER A 105 -3.45 -15.52 7.85
C SER A 105 -2.99 -14.21 8.52
N PRO A 106 -2.01 -14.26 9.45
CA PRO A 106 -1.43 -13.06 10.08
C PRO A 106 -0.86 -12.04 9.10
N ALA A 107 -0.31 -12.48 7.96
CA ALA A 107 0.25 -11.59 6.95
C ALA A 107 -0.84 -10.82 6.17
N VAL A 108 -1.97 -11.48 5.88
CA VAL A 108 -3.13 -10.86 5.24
C VAL A 108 -3.78 -9.86 6.20
N HIS A 109 -3.90 -10.22 7.48
CA HIS A 109 -4.43 -9.32 8.51
C HIS A 109 -3.51 -8.11 8.73
N ALA A 110 -2.19 -8.30 8.83
CA ALA A 110 -1.21 -7.21 8.93
C ALA A 110 -1.30 -6.25 7.73
N THR A 111 -1.46 -6.81 6.52
CA THR A 111 -1.66 -6.05 5.29
C THR A 111 -2.93 -5.22 5.37
N HIS A 112 -4.07 -5.83 5.73
CA HIS A 112 -5.33 -5.12 5.85
C HIS A 112 -5.23 -3.93 6.82
N ILE A 113 -4.70 -4.16 8.03
CA ILE A 113 -4.54 -3.09 9.03
C ILE A 113 -3.68 -1.96 8.49
N LEU A 114 -2.55 -2.26 7.82
CA LEU A 114 -1.68 -1.24 7.23
C LEU A 114 -2.43 -0.39 6.21
N PHE A 115 -3.05 -1.01 5.21
CA PHE A 115 -3.72 -0.28 4.14
C PHE A 115 -4.95 0.49 4.63
N ALA A 116 -5.72 -0.08 5.57
CA ALA A 116 -6.85 0.61 6.20
C ALA A 116 -6.38 1.83 7.02
N SER A 117 -5.31 1.66 7.82
CA SER A 117 -4.72 2.77 8.59
C SER A 117 -4.18 3.86 7.67
N ALA A 118 -3.47 3.49 6.60
CA ALA A 118 -2.95 4.44 5.62
C ALA A 118 -4.08 5.20 4.89
N ALA A 119 -5.15 4.49 4.50
CA ALA A 119 -6.34 5.11 3.90
C ALA A 119 -7.00 6.10 4.86
N SER A 120 -7.19 5.74 6.13
CA SER A 120 -7.77 6.64 7.13
C SER A 120 -6.92 7.88 7.37
N VAL A 121 -5.60 7.73 7.48
CA VAL A 121 -4.66 8.84 7.62
C VAL A 121 -4.79 9.82 6.44
N LEU A 122 -4.79 9.31 5.19
CA LEU A 122 -4.93 10.14 3.99
C LEU A 122 -6.30 10.83 3.88
N LEU A 123 -7.35 10.18 4.35
CA LEU A 123 -8.71 10.72 4.34
C LEU A 123 -9.02 11.61 5.55
N HIS A 124 -8.07 11.77 6.47
CA HIS A 124 -8.26 12.42 7.77
C HIS A 124 -9.45 11.84 8.55
N LEU A 125 -9.59 10.52 8.52
CA LEU A 125 -10.58 9.75 9.28
C LEU A 125 -9.92 9.18 10.55
N PRO A 126 -10.71 8.87 11.59
CA PRO A 126 -10.19 8.08 12.70
C PRO A 126 -9.64 6.75 12.19
N SER A 127 -8.48 6.34 12.72
CA SER A 127 -7.94 5.03 12.39
C SER A 127 -8.87 3.94 12.89
N PRO A 128 -9.22 2.93 12.07
CA PRO A 128 -10.02 1.80 12.52
C PRO A 128 -9.26 0.89 13.48
N TYR A 129 -7.92 0.99 13.50
CA TYR A 129 -7.03 0.17 14.32
C TYR A 129 -6.05 1.02 15.12
N SER A 130 -5.72 0.55 16.32
CA SER A 130 -4.71 1.14 17.20
C SER A 130 -3.31 0.64 16.87
N ALA A 131 -2.30 1.37 17.35
CA ALA A 131 -0.90 0.93 17.24
C ALA A 131 -0.64 -0.40 17.97
N GLU A 132 -1.33 -0.64 19.09
CA GLU A 132 -1.23 -1.87 19.88
C GLU A 132 -1.73 -3.10 19.12
N GLU A 133 -2.76 -2.93 18.27
CA GLU A 133 -3.24 -3.99 17.37
C GLU A 133 -2.25 -4.24 16.22
N PHE A 134 -1.59 -3.20 15.71
CA PHE A 134 -0.69 -3.33 14.57
C PHE A 134 0.70 -3.89 14.90
N TYR A 135 1.34 -3.47 16.00
CA TYR A 135 2.74 -3.83 16.30
C TYR A 135 3.02 -5.34 16.36
N PRO A 136 2.16 -6.19 16.95
CA PRO A 136 2.38 -7.64 16.96
C PRO A 136 2.41 -8.24 15.55
N LEU A 137 1.72 -7.60 14.60
CA LEU A 137 1.53 -8.08 13.24
C LEU A 137 2.54 -7.53 12.25
N ALA A 138 3.17 -6.39 12.57
CA ALA A 138 4.13 -5.72 11.69
C ALA A 138 5.28 -6.62 11.25
N ALA A 139 5.69 -7.60 12.08
CA ALA A 139 6.73 -8.56 11.72
C ALA A 139 6.37 -9.46 10.52
N HIS A 140 5.08 -9.63 10.22
CA HIS A 140 4.58 -10.42 9.09
C HIS A 140 4.56 -9.65 7.77
N LEU A 141 4.80 -8.33 7.80
CA LEU A 141 4.86 -7.52 6.61
C LEU A 141 6.23 -7.64 5.91
N PRO A 142 6.28 -7.58 4.57
CA PRO A 142 7.51 -7.34 3.82
C PRO A 142 8.21 -6.07 4.30
N GLU A 143 9.53 -6.04 4.18
CA GLU A 143 10.35 -4.92 4.66
C GLU A 143 9.88 -3.56 4.14
N GLY A 144 9.59 -3.45 2.84
CA GLY A 144 9.07 -2.22 2.24
C GLY A 144 7.75 -1.74 2.88
N LEU A 145 6.83 -2.66 3.18
CA LEU A 145 5.56 -2.33 3.85
C LEU A 145 5.77 -1.97 5.32
N ARG A 146 6.74 -2.59 6.01
CA ARG A 146 7.09 -2.21 7.41
C ARG A 146 7.62 -0.79 7.48
N LEU A 147 8.52 -0.42 6.57
CA LEU A 147 9.05 0.94 6.46
C LEU A 147 7.96 1.94 6.09
N PHE A 148 7.05 1.56 5.19
CA PHE A 148 5.90 2.41 4.88
C PHE A 148 4.96 2.57 6.09
N ALA A 149 4.75 1.50 6.86
CA ALA A 149 3.93 1.54 8.06
C ALA A 149 4.49 2.49 9.13
N SER A 150 5.80 2.49 9.37
CA SER A 150 6.41 3.41 10.34
C SER A 150 6.16 4.87 9.93
N TYR A 151 6.28 5.19 8.64
CA TYR A 151 5.92 6.51 8.11
C TYR A 151 4.45 6.86 8.35
N VAL A 152 3.52 5.96 8.03
CA VAL A 152 2.07 6.18 8.23
C VAL A 152 1.75 6.44 9.71
N MET A 153 2.33 5.66 10.61
CA MET A 153 2.12 5.82 12.06
C MET A 153 2.75 7.12 12.57
N ALA A 154 3.95 7.47 12.10
CA ALA A 154 4.59 8.75 12.43
C ALA A 154 3.73 9.93 11.95
N HIS A 155 3.16 9.84 10.75
CA HIS A 155 2.29 10.88 10.21
C HIS A 155 0.97 10.99 10.97
N ALA A 156 0.37 9.85 11.39
CA ALA A 156 -0.80 9.86 12.26
C ALA A 156 -0.52 10.60 13.56
N LEU A 157 0.60 10.31 14.25
CA LEU A 157 1.01 11.02 15.47
C LEU A 157 1.19 12.52 15.24
N TYR A 158 1.75 12.91 14.09
CA TYR A 158 1.89 14.32 13.72
C TYR A 158 0.53 15.03 13.63
N LEU A 159 -0.46 14.40 12.99
CA LEU A 159 -1.82 14.96 12.87
C LEU A 159 -2.53 15.11 14.23
N HIS A 160 -2.17 14.29 15.22
CA HIS A 160 -2.68 14.40 16.60
C HIS A 160 -1.88 15.38 17.49
N GLY A 161 -0.86 16.05 16.94
CA GLY A 161 -0.01 16.99 17.69
C GLY A 161 1.07 16.32 18.55
N GLU A 162 1.28 15.02 18.42
CA GLU A 162 2.28 14.25 19.17
C GLU A 162 3.67 14.30 18.51
N TYR A 163 4.18 15.51 18.24
CA TYR A 163 5.37 15.74 17.40
C TYR A 163 6.62 15.01 17.88
N GLY A 164 6.84 14.93 19.20
CA GLY A 164 8.01 14.22 19.76
C GLY A 164 7.97 12.71 19.47
N ARG A 165 6.78 12.09 19.53
CA ARG A 165 6.62 10.66 19.20
C ARG A 165 6.66 10.44 17.69
N SER A 166 6.12 11.37 16.91
CA SER A 166 6.22 11.34 15.44
C SER A 166 7.68 11.35 14.99
N LEU A 167 8.49 12.27 15.52
CA LEU A 167 9.92 12.35 15.23
C LEU A 167 10.65 11.08 15.65
N GLY A 168 10.43 10.62 16.88
CA GLY A 168 11.07 9.38 17.37
C GLY A 168 10.72 8.15 16.54
N MET A 169 9.53 8.08 15.95
CA MET A 169 9.14 6.99 15.05
C MET A 169 9.82 7.10 13.67
N ALA A 170 9.96 8.33 13.15
CA ALA A 170 10.58 8.56 11.84
C ALA A 170 12.12 8.35 11.85
N GLU A 171 12.76 8.48 13.02
CA GLU A 171 14.21 8.35 13.18
C GLU A 171 14.67 6.93 13.56
N MET A 172 13.74 5.99 13.81
CA MET A 172 14.07 4.59 14.11
C MET A 172 14.27 3.81 12.79
N PRO A 173 15.51 3.41 12.44
CA PRO A 173 15.79 2.60 11.24
C PRO A 173 15.35 1.15 11.41
#